data_AF-A0AAQ2WW42-F1
#
_entry.id   AF-A0AAQ2WW42-F1
#
_cell.length_a   1.000
_cell.length_b   1.000
_cell.length_c   1.000
_cell.angle_alpha   90.00
_cell.angle_beta   90.00
_cell.angle_gamma   90.00
#
_symmetry.space_group_name_H-M   'P 1'
#
loop_
_entity.id
_entity.type
_entity.pdbx_description
1 polymer ?
#
loop_
_entity_poly.entity_id
_entity_poly.type
_entity_poly.pdbx_seq_one_letter_code
_entity_poly.pdbx_strand_id
1 'polypeptide(L)'
;MNLKVYFPHLYHYLFNHESIKGLSVFEKEIEIIKYLEENKKTISTFIDENFKSDADLLIQYVKKKTDIIINPIILSNIDSIDLNIVKDLFRKEFNKNNLELIFNSIKSNPYLRKEFLYNFNVISSGYITFYINKLFEDKNSYTRYLIKKENNTLDSSKIIKNYLKILLLLRVLIIKFYLEKEVKLISANIENISKSVSKEIDFLDDNTTKLITQSLFKYENVSNMSPIATLISIFANRIKIPNIKNNKVKGFIGYDESWFSIKQSSSKEYDPRIMKELLEIARKNKW
;
A
#
# COMPACT_ATOMS: atom_id res chain seq x y z
N MET A 1 20.03 -21.62 10.41
CA MET A 1 19.66 -21.92 9.01
C MET A 1 20.97 -22.21 8.29
N ASN A 2 21.25 -23.47 7.94
CA ASN A 2 22.43 -23.82 7.15
C ASN A 2 22.19 -23.31 5.73
N LEU A 3 22.81 -22.17 5.41
CA LEU A 3 22.66 -21.54 4.11
C LEU A 3 23.49 -22.30 3.09
N LYS A 4 22.88 -22.67 1.96
CA LYS A 4 23.63 -23.16 0.81
C LYS A 4 24.55 -22.04 0.33
N VAL A 5 25.77 -22.40 -0.07
CA VAL A 5 26.83 -21.45 -0.45
C VAL A 5 26.41 -20.53 -1.59
N TYR A 6 25.51 -20.97 -2.47
CA TYR A 6 25.07 -20.21 -3.64
C TYR A 6 23.99 -19.14 -3.35
N PHE A 7 23.33 -19.16 -2.18
CA PHE A 7 22.24 -18.22 -1.86
C PHE A 7 22.64 -16.74 -1.91
N PRO A 8 23.78 -16.31 -1.32
CA PRO A 8 24.21 -14.93 -1.40
C PRO A 8 24.49 -14.46 -2.82
N HIS A 9 25.10 -15.32 -3.65
CA HIS A 9 25.41 -15.02 -5.05
C HIS A 9 24.14 -14.86 -5.88
N LEU A 10 23.20 -15.81 -5.74
CA LEU A 10 21.92 -15.76 -6.45
C LEU A 10 21.08 -14.54 -6.02
N TYR A 11 21.01 -14.24 -4.72
CA TYR A 11 20.35 -13.02 -4.24
C TYR A 11 20.99 -11.76 -4.83
N HIS A 12 22.32 -11.65 -4.78
CA HIS A 12 23.04 -10.49 -5.31
C HIS A 12 22.77 -10.29 -6.80
N TYR A 13 22.79 -11.39 -7.57
CA TYR A 13 22.46 -11.37 -8.99
C TYR A 13 21.03 -10.90 -9.24
N LEU A 14 20.04 -11.53 -8.59
CA LEU A 14 18.63 -11.20 -8.76
C LEU A 14 18.33 -9.75 -8.34
N PHE A 15 18.87 -9.30 -7.21
CA PHE A 15 18.62 -7.96 -6.66
C PHE A 15 19.20 -6.82 -7.50
N ASN A 16 20.26 -7.10 -8.26
CA ASN A 16 20.94 -6.15 -9.12
C ASN A 16 20.62 -6.34 -10.61
N HIS A 17 19.72 -7.25 -10.94
CA HIS A 17 19.34 -7.52 -12.32
C HIS A 17 18.76 -6.27 -13.00
N GLU A 18 19.12 -6.04 -14.26
CA GLU A 18 18.77 -4.81 -14.98
C GLU A 18 17.26 -4.55 -15.04
N SER A 19 16.46 -5.61 -15.21
CA SER A 19 15.00 -5.51 -15.31
C SER A 19 14.31 -4.93 -14.08
N ILE A 20 14.95 -5.02 -12.89
CA ILE A 20 14.40 -4.50 -11.64
C ILE A 20 15.27 -3.39 -11.04
N LYS A 21 16.31 -2.94 -11.73
CA LYS A 21 17.29 -1.96 -11.20
C LYS A 21 16.64 -0.66 -10.76
N GLY A 22 15.60 -0.20 -11.47
CA GLY A 22 14.86 1.03 -11.16
C GLY A 22 13.75 0.88 -10.11
N LEU A 23 13.54 -0.33 -9.57
CA LEU A 23 12.54 -0.58 -8.55
C LEU A 23 13.06 -0.23 -7.16
N SER A 24 12.16 0.22 -6.28
CA SER A 24 12.45 0.36 -4.86
C SER A 24 12.82 -0.98 -4.22
N VAL A 25 13.46 -0.95 -3.06
CA VAL A 25 13.84 -2.16 -2.32
C VAL A 25 12.62 -3.07 -2.05
N PHE A 26 11.46 -2.46 -1.79
CA PHE A 26 10.19 -3.16 -1.56
C PHE A 26 9.69 -3.89 -2.82
N GLU A 27 9.70 -3.20 -3.95
CA GLU A 27 9.25 -3.74 -5.23
C GLU A 27 10.20 -4.84 -5.72
N LYS A 28 11.52 -4.67 -5.51
CA LYS A 28 12.51 -5.71 -5.81
C LYS A 28 12.23 -7.01 -5.07
N GLU A 29 11.90 -6.95 -3.77
CA GLU A 29 11.57 -8.16 -3.02
C GLU A 29 10.38 -8.90 -3.63
N ILE A 30 9.31 -8.16 -3.96
CA ILE A 30 8.08 -8.73 -4.52
C ILE A 30 8.36 -9.41 -5.87
N GLU A 31 9.13 -8.76 -6.74
CA GLU A 31 9.46 -9.29 -8.06
C GLU A 31 10.41 -10.49 -7.99
N ILE A 32 11.39 -10.48 -7.09
CA ILE A 32 12.28 -11.62 -6.89
C ILE A 32 11.51 -12.84 -6.38
N ILE A 33 10.62 -12.66 -5.39
CA ILE A 33 9.79 -13.76 -4.87
C ILE A 33 8.88 -14.30 -5.97
N LYS A 34 8.20 -13.43 -6.71
CA LYS A 34 7.35 -13.81 -7.83
C LYS A 34 8.12 -14.62 -8.87
N TYR A 35 9.31 -14.16 -9.27
CA TYR A 35 10.17 -14.88 -10.20
C TYR A 35 10.53 -16.28 -9.69
N LEU A 36 10.92 -16.41 -8.42
CA LEU A 36 11.28 -17.70 -7.81
C LEU A 36 10.08 -18.66 -7.73
N GLU A 37 8.88 -18.14 -7.45
CA GLU A 37 7.65 -18.93 -7.40
C GLU A 37 7.20 -19.40 -8.80
N GLU A 38 7.20 -18.50 -9.79
CA GLU A 38 6.79 -18.80 -11.17
C GLU A 38 7.76 -19.75 -11.87
N ASN A 39 9.06 -19.61 -11.62
CA ASN A 39 10.10 -20.38 -12.29
C ASN A 39 10.59 -21.58 -11.46
N LYS A 40 9.93 -21.90 -10.34
CA LYS A 40 10.33 -22.98 -9.42
C LYS A 40 10.56 -24.32 -10.12
N LYS A 41 9.68 -24.68 -11.06
CA LYS A 41 9.79 -25.90 -11.87
C LYS A 41 10.97 -25.85 -12.84
N THR A 42 11.14 -24.74 -13.56
CA THR A 42 12.23 -24.56 -14.52
C THR A 42 13.58 -24.52 -13.81
N ILE A 43 13.71 -23.86 -12.66
CA ILE A 43 14.97 -23.84 -11.92
C ILE A 43 15.29 -25.24 -11.38
N SER A 44 14.28 -25.99 -10.94
CA SER A 44 14.46 -27.37 -10.48
C SER A 44 14.94 -28.35 -11.56
N THR A 45 14.83 -28.02 -12.85
CA THR A 45 15.41 -28.85 -13.93
C THR A 45 16.91 -28.61 -14.12
N PHE A 46 17.46 -27.52 -13.58
CA PHE A 46 18.88 -27.17 -13.71
C PHE A 46 19.67 -27.35 -12.40
N ILE A 47 18.97 -27.42 -11.27
CA ILE A 47 19.56 -27.67 -9.95
C ILE A 47 19.09 -29.04 -9.50
N ASP A 48 20.01 -30.00 -9.51
CA ASP A 48 19.76 -31.36 -9.04
C ASP A 48 19.46 -31.34 -7.53
N GLU A 49 18.47 -32.12 -7.11
CA GLU A 49 17.83 -32.17 -5.78
C GLU A 49 16.83 -31.06 -5.39
N ASN A 50 15.64 -31.52 -4.99
CA ASN A 50 14.58 -30.90 -4.17
C ASN A 50 14.55 -29.35 -4.06
N PHE A 51 14.70 -28.64 -5.18
CA PHE A 51 14.65 -27.17 -5.26
C PHE A 51 13.35 -26.61 -4.68
N LYS A 52 12.31 -27.44 -4.49
CA LYS A 52 11.13 -27.04 -3.75
C LYS A 52 11.44 -26.53 -2.34
N SER A 53 12.29 -27.25 -1.60
CA SER A 53 12.73 -26.87 -0.25
C SER A 53 13.72 -25.70 -0.30
N ASP A 54 14.66 -25.72 -1.24
CA ASP A 54 15.65 -24.66 -1.39
C ASP A 54 15.02 -23.32 -1.83
N ALA A 55 13.97 -23.34 -2.64
CA ALA A 55 13.24 -22.13 -3.05
C ALA A 55 12.56 -21.46 -1.85
N ASP A 56 11.97 -22.23 -0.94
CA ASP A 56 11.29 -21.67 0.23
C ASP A 56 12.33 -21.07 1.21
N LEU A 57 13.49 -21.74 1.37
CA LEU A 57 14.64 -21.23 2.11
C LEU A 57 15.24 -19.97 1.45
N LEU A 58 15.30 -19.93 0.13
CA LEU A 58 15.79 -18.78 -0.64
C LEU A 58 14.83 -17.59 -0.51
N ILE A 59 13.51 -17.79 -0.60
CA ILE A 59 12.50 -16.75 -0.36
C ILE A 59 12.65 -16.18 1.04
N GLN A 60 12.83 -17.02 2.06
CA GLN A 60 13.11 -16.57 3.43
C GLN A 60 14.41 -15.76 3.50
N TYR A 61 15.45 -16.18 2.78
CA TYR A 61 16.70 -15.45 2.70
C TYR A 61 16.54 -14.07 2.04
N VAL A 62 15.78 -13.98 0.93
CA VAL A 62 15.45 -12.70 0.27
C VAL A 62 14.74 -11.78 1.26
N LYS A 63 13.68 -12.25 1.93
CA LYS A 63 12.94 -11.48 2.95
C LYS A 63 13.85 -10.97 4.06
N LYS A 64 14.71 -11.83 4.60
CA LYS A 64 15.66 -11.47 5.65
C LYS A 64 16.65 -10.39 5.19
N LYS A 65 17.17 -10.49 3.96
CA LYS A 65 18.07 -9.47 3.41
C LYS A 65 17.36 -8.17 3.14
N THR A 66 16.13 -8.22 2.62
CA THR A 66 15.31 -7.03 2.47
C THR A 66 15.01 -6.37 3.81
N ASP A 67 14.64 -7.13 4.85
CA ASP A 67 14.36 -6.61 6.20
C ASP A 67 15.52 -5.78 6.77
N ILE A 68 16.76 -6.23 6.58
CA ILE A 68 17.95 -5.47 7.01
C ILE A 68 17.99 -4.08 6.37
N ILE A 69 17.58 -3.97 5.10
CA ILE A 69 17.59 -2.72 4.33
C ILE A 69 16.37 -1.85 4.69
N ILE A 70 15.19 -2.44 4.77
CA ILE A 70 13.93 -1.69 4.91
C ILE A 70 13.60 -1.28 6.34
N ASN A 71 14.03 -2.06 7.35
CA ASN A 71 13.75 -1.76 8.76
C ASN A 71 14.11 -0.32 9.13
N PRO A 72 15.34 0.18 8.90
CA PRO A 72 15.69 1.55 9.25
C PRO A 72 14.87 2.60 8.48
N ILE A 73 14.54 2.32 7.20
CA ILE A 73 13.74 3.21 6.36
C ILE A 73 12.32 3.32 6.92
N ILE A 74 11.73 2.20 7.32
CA ILE A 74 10.37 2.13 7.88
C ILE A 74 10.29 2.86 9.21
N LEU A 75 11.22 2.56 10.12
CA LEU A 75 11.27 3.22 11.42
C LEU A 75 11.46 4.74 11.25
N SER A 76 12.41 5.18 10.43
CA SER A 76 12.61 6.61 10.18
C SER A 76 11.38 7.31 9.59
N ASN A 77 10.62 6.66 8.71
CA ASN A 77 9.39 7.23 8.19
C ASN A 77 8.26 7.26 9.23
N ILE A 78 8.13 6.22 10.06
CA ILE A 78 7.17 6.20 11.17
C ILE A 78 7.47 7.37 12.12
N ASP A 79 8.75 7.62 12.41
CA ASP A 79 9.21 8.74 13.24
C ASP A 79 8.87 10.11 12.64
N SER A 80 8.80 10.20 11.31
CA SER A 80 8.45 11.44 10.61
C SER A 80 6.95 11.77 10.62
N ILE A 81 6.09 10.82 11.01
CA ILE A 81 4.65 11.05 11.08
C ILE A 81 4.34 11.82 12.37
N ASP A 82 3.89 13.05 12.22
CA ASP A 82 3.49 13.89 13.35
C ASP A 82 2.12 13.44 13.90
N LEU A 83 2.16 12.54 14.88
CA LEU A 83 0.98 12.03 15.57
C LEU A 83 0.26 13.09 16.40
N ASN A 84 0.95 14.14 16.85
CA ASN A 84 0.34 15.18 17.68
C ASN A 84 -0.70 15.97 16.89
N ILE A 85 -0.44 16.23 15.61
CA ILE A 85 -1.34 16.98 14.72
C ILE A 85 -2.67 16.27 14.46
N VAL A 86 -2.69 14.95 14.58
CA VAL A 86 -3.87 14.12 14.29
C VAL A 86 -4.43 13.45 15.54
N LYS A 87 -3.84 13.70 16.71
CA LYS A 87 -4.22 13.03 17.96
C LYS A 87 -5.70 13.19 18.24
N ASP A 88 -6.24 14.39 18.03
CA ASP A 88 -7.65 14.72 18.28
C ASP A 88 -8.61 14.10 17.26
N LEU A 89 -8.10 13.53 16.16
CA LEU A 89 -8.92 12.75 15.21
C LEU A 89 -9.19 11.34 15.72
N PHE A 90 -8.34 10.82 16.59
CA PHE A 90 -8.48 9.48 17.16
C PHE A 90 -9.12 9.57 18.55
N ARG A 91 -10.21 8.83 18.75
CA ARG A 91 -10.92 8.81 20.04
C ARG A 91 -10.26 7.92 21.08
N LYS A 92 -9.41 7.00 20.64
CA LYS A 92 -8.73 6.01 21.46
C LYS A 92 -7.22 6.24 21.41
N GLU A 93 -6.50 5.70 22.40
CA GLU A 93 -5.05 5.89 22.51
C GLU A 93 -4.30 5.22 21.36
N PHE A 94 -4.01 5.98 20.31
CA PHE A 94 -3.15 5.58 19.21
C PHE A 94 -1.79 6.28 19.34
N ASN A 95 -0.71 5.50 19.35
CA ASN A 95 0.65 6.00 19.51
C ASN A 95 1.65 5.29 18.59
N LYS A 96 2.90 5.76 18.61
CA LYS A 96 3.98 5.25 17.77
C LYS A 96 4.28 3.77 18.01
N ASN A 97 4.22 3.30 19.26
CA ASN A 97 4.48 1.90 19.58
C ASN A 97 3.47 0.98 18.88
N ASN A 98 2.22 1.44 18.69
CA ASN A 98 1.24 0.69 17.89
C ASN A 98 1.72 0.49 16.44
N LEU A 99 2.30 1.51 15.80
CA LEU A 99 2.81 1.41 14.42
C LEU A 99 4.02 0.46 14.29
N GLU A 100 4.91 0.46 15.28
CA GLU A 100 6.05 -0.46 15.31
C GLU A 100 5.61 -1.92 15.55
N LEU A 101 4.63 -2.13 16.45
CA LEU A 101 4.03 -3.44 16.68
C LEU A 101 3.34 -3.98 15.41
N ILE A 102 2.63 -3.12 14.68
CA ILE A 102 2.04 -3.45 13.37
C ILE A 102 3.14 -3.97 12.45
N PHE A 103 4.22 -3.22 12.26
CA PHE A 103 5.32 -3.61 11.39
C PHE A 103 5.93 -4.97 11.78
N ASN A 104 6.18 -5.19 13.07
CA ASN A 104 6.75 -6.45 13.56
C ASN A 104 5.78 -7.63 13.39
N SER A 105 4.48 -7.41 13.60
CA SER A 105 3.45 -8.44 13.43
C SER A 105 3.23 -8.90 11.99
N ILE A 106 3.65 -8.09 11.01
CA ILE A 106 3.40 -8.31 9.59
C ILE A 106 4.54 -9.07 8.89
N LYS A 107 5.77 -9.01 9.43
CA LYS A 107 6.99 -9.51 8.78
C LYS A 107 6.91 -10.99 8.34
N SER A 108 6.16 -11.82 9.06
CA SER A 108 6.08 -13.26 8.87
C SER A 108 4.98 -13.73 7.89
N ASN A 109 3.95 -12.91 7.64
CA ASN A 109 2.83 -13.30 6.76
C ASN A 109 3.04 -12.75 5.35
N PRO A 110 3.18 -13.59 4.30
CA PRO A 110 3.48 -13.14 2.93
C PRO A 110 2.45 -12.15 2.37
N TYR A 111 1.17 -12.36 2.62
CA TYR A 111 0.10 -11.50 2.10
C TYR A 111 0.08 -10.15 2.81
N LEU A 112 0.17 -10.16 4.15
CA LEU A 112 0.23 -8.92 4.93
C LEU A 112 1.51 -8.14 4.67
N ARG A 113 2.64 -8.84 4.48
CA ARG A 113 3.93 -8.23 4.13
C ARG A 113 3.80 -7.47 2.83
N LYS A 114 3.30 -8.12 1.77
CA LYS A 114 3.10 -7.49 0.46
C LYS A 114 2.20 -6.26 0.58
N GLU A 115 1.04 -6.38 1.22
CA GLU A 115 0.10 -5.26 1.41
C GLU A 115 0.72 -4.11 2.21
N PHE A 116 1.45 -4.40 3.29
CA PHE A 116 2.14 -3.39 4.09
C PHE A 116 3.22 -2.66 3.29
N LEU A 117 4.08 -3.40 2.59
CA LEU A 117 5.15 -2.81 1.79
C LEU A 117 4.59 -1.89 0.71
N TYR A 118 3.47 -2.27 0.08
CA TYR A 118 2.78 -1.38 -0.84
C TYR A 118 2.31 -0.11 -0.13
N ASN A 119 1.47 -0.21 0.90
CA ASN A 119 0.94 0.97 1.60
C ASN A 119 2.07 1.89 2.08
N PHE A 120 3.16 1.31 2.57
CA PHE A 120 4.35 2.04 2.97
C PHE A 120 5.07 2.73 1.79
N ASN A 121 5.19 2.08 0.64
CA ASN A 121 5.76 2.68 -0.56
C ASN A 121 4.98 3.95 -0.98
N VAL A 122 3.64 3.93 -0.90
CA VAL A 122 2.83 5.14 -1.14
C VAL A 122 3.12 6.26 -0.16
N ILE A 123 3.32 5.92 1.11
CA ILE A 123 3.60 6.91 2.15
C ILE A 123 4.96 7.57 1.89
N SER A 124 5.97 6.77 1.52
CA SER A 124 7.35 7.21 1.32
C SER A 124 7.60 7.93 -0.02
N SER A 125 6.82 7.64 -1.06
CA SER A 125 6.98 8.22 -2.41
C SER A 125 6.57 9.69 -2.53
N GLY A 126 5.90 10.25 -1.52
CA GLY A 126 5.46 11.66 -1.51
C GLY A 126 4.20 11.95 -2.33
N TYR A 127 3.59 10.94 -2.97
CA TYR A 127 2.36 11.12 -3.76
C TYR A 127 1.21 11.73 -2.94
N ILE A 128 0.98 11.25 -1.73
CA ILE A 128 -0.07 11.79 -0.84
C ILE A 128 0.16 13.29 -0.64
N THR A 129 1.39 13.70 -0.35
CA THR A 129 1.72 15.11 -0.09
C THR A 129 1.40 15.98 -1.29
N PHE A 130 1.80 15.57 -2.49
CA PHE A 130 1.57 16.31 -3.71
C PHE A 130 0.07 16.43 -4.03
N TYR A 131 -0.68 15.32 -4.03
CA TYR A 131 -2.09 15.33 -4.41
C TYR A 131 -2.97 16.09 -3.42
N ILE A 132 -2.71 15.93 -2.12
CA ILE A 132 -3.45 16.72 -1.12
C ILE A 132 -3.10 18.20 -1.22
N ASN A 133 -1.85 18.57 -1.53
CA ASN A 133 -1.53 19.97 -1.81
C ASN A 133 -2.29 20.51 -3.02
N LYS A 134 -2.32 19.78 -4.13
CA LYS A 134 -3.04 20.19 -5.34
C LYS A 134 -4.54 20.36 -5.09
N LEU A 135 -5.17 19.46 -4.33
CA LEU A 135 -6.56 19.61 -3.91
C LEU A 135 -6.81 20.91 -3.11
N PHE A 136 -5.80 21.37 -2.36
CA PHE A 136 -5.90 22.60 -1.57
C PHE A 136 -5.53 23.87 -2.35
N GLU A 137 -4.67 23.77 -3.37
CA GLU A 137 -4.27 24.85 -4.28
C GLU A 137 -5.38 25.18 -5.30
N ASP A 138 -5.94 24.18 -5.98
CA ASP A 138 -6.74 24.35 -7.21
C ASP A 138 -8.22 24.79 -7.00
N LYS A 139 -8.52 25.53 -5.94
CA LYS A 139 -9.90 25.98 -5.61
C LYS A 139 -10.96 24.86 -5.63
N ASN A 140 -10.60 23.59 -5.36
CA ASN A 140 -11.56 22.51 -5.14
C ASN A 140 -12.27 22.70 -3.78
N SER A 141 -13.04 23.78 -3.66
CA SER A 141 -13.76 24.20 -2.46
C SER A 141 -14.73 23.13 -2.00
N TYR A 142 -15.37 22.43 -2.94
CA TYR A 142 -16.35 21.40 -2.63
C TYR A 142 -15.74 20.11 -2.07
N THR A 143 -14.68 19.56 -2.67
CA THR A 143 -13.97 18.40 -2.10
C THR A 143 -13.42 18.71 -0.71
N ARG A 144 -12.85 19.92 -0.53
CA ARG A 144 -12.42 20.38 0.80
C ARG A 144 -13.57 20.51 1.78
N TYR A 145 -14.71 21.04 1.33
CA TYR A 145 -15.92 21.13 2.14
C TYR A 145 -16.42 19.74 2.57
N LEU A 146 -16.43 18.76 1.66
CA LEU A 146 -16.83 17.39 2.01
C LEU A 146 -15.88 16.73 3.00
N ILE A 147 -14.56 16.87 2.81
CA ILE A 147 -13.59 16.37 3.79
C ILE A 147 -13.81 17.03 5.15
N LYS A 148 -14.05 18.34 5.19
CA LYS A 148 -14.39 19.07 6.42
C LYS A 148 -15.72 18.63 7.03
N LYS A 149 -16.71 18.27 6.22
CA LYS A 149 -18.01 17.76 6.68
C LYS A 149 -17.85 16.44 7.46
N GLU A 150 -16.85 15.62 7.12
CA GLU A 150 -16.56 14.40 7.87
C GLU A 150 -15.93 14.68 9.24
N ASN A 151 -15.06 15.69 9.31
CA ASN A 151 -14.52 16.17 10.57
C ASN A 151 -14.05 17.63 10.46
N ASN A 152 -14.59 18.51 11.32
CA ASN A 152 -14.31 19.93 11.32
C ASN A 152 -12.83 20.26 11.61
N THR A 153 -12.08 19.35 12.22
CA THR A 153 -10.64 19.53 12.49
C THR A 153 -9.75 19.28 11.25
N LEU A 154 -10.29 18.75 10.15
CA LEU A 154 -9.57 18.57 8.87
C LEU A 154 -9.53 19.87 8.07
N ASP A 155 -8.88 20.90 8.64
CA ASP A 155 -8.87 22.24 8.08
C ASP A 155 -7.71 22.54 7.10
N SER A 156 -6.66 21.72 7.18
CA SER A 156 -5.39 21.93 6.47
C SER A 156 -4.89 20.69 5.74
N SER A 157 -4.13 20.93 4.66
CA SER A 157 -3.51 19.87 3.88
C SER A 157 -2.54 19.04 4.71
N LYS A 158 -1.90 19.62 5.74
CA LYS A 158 -0.96 18.94 6.64
C LYS A 158 -1.66 17.86 7.47
N ILE A 159 -2.80 18.20 8.10
CA ILE A 159 -3.57 17.26 8.93
C ILE A 159 -4.05 16.09 8.07
N ILE A 160 -4.66 16.37 6.91
CA ILE A 160 -5.20 15.33 6.03
C ILE A 160 -4.10 14.37 5.55
N LYS A 161 -2.93 14.87 5.15
CA LYS A 161 -1.81 14.01 4.74
C LYS A 161 -1.39 13.05 5.84
N ASN A 162 -1.17 13.56 7.06
CA ASN A 162 -0.77 12.72 8.19
C ASN A 162 -1.84 11.69 8.53
N TYR A 163 -3.12 12.10 8.50
CA TYR A 163 -4.23 11.20 8.75
C TYR A 163 -4.31 10.07 7.72
N LEU A 164 -4.22 10.38 6.43
CA LEU A 164 -4.20 9.37 5.36
C LEU A 164 -3.03 8.40 5.47
N LYS A 165 -1.83 8.89 5.83
CA LYS A 165 -0.66 8.03 6.06
C LYS A 165 -0.93 7.02 7.19
N ILE A 166 -1.50 7.47 8.30
CA ILE A 166 -1.81 6.60 9.44
C ILE A 166 -2.89 5.58 9.06
N LEU A 167 -3.97 6.01 8.39
CA LEU A 167 -5.03 5.09 7.98
C LEU A 167 -4.53 4.02 6.99
N LEU A 168 -3.59 4.36 6.09
CA LEU A 168 -2.94 3.38 5.22
C LEU A 168 -2.11 2.33 5.98
N LEU A 169 -1.44 2.73 7.07
CA LEU A 169 -0.71 1.79 7.92
C LEU A 169 -1.67 0.90 8.74
N LEU A 170 -2.72 1.49 9.31
CA LEU A 170 -3.76 0.79 10.05
C LEU A 170 -4.56 -0.19 9.19
N ARG A 171 -4.65 0.07 7.89
CA ARG A 171 -5.30 -0.82 6.90
C ARG A 171 -4.85 -2.26 6.99
N VAL A 172 -3.57 -2.50 7.28
CA VAL A 172 -3.02 -3.86 7.33
C VAL A 172 -3.54 -4.65 8.54
N LEU A 173 -3.80 -3.99 9.68
CA LEU A 173 -4.41 -4.66 10.83
C LEU A 173 -5.82 -5.14 10.54
N ILE A 174 -6.57 -4.33 9.83
CA ILE A 174 -7.95 -4.63 9.46
C ILE A 174 -7.98 -5.77 8.44
N ILE A 175 -7.05 -5.77 7.47
CA ILE A 175 -6.83 -6.90 6.56
C ILE A 175 -6.48 -8.18 7.33
N LYS A 176 -5.56 -8.08 8.32
CA LYS A 176 -5.16 -9.22 9.16
C LYS A 176 -6.35 -9.85 9.86
N PHE A 177 -7.20 -9.03 10.50
CA PHE A 177 -8.42 -9.51 11.14
C PHE A 177 -9.30 -10.33 10.18
N TYR A 178 -9.51 -9.86 8.94
CA TYR A 178 -10.34 -10.60 7.98
C TYR A 178 -9.77 -11.94 7.57
N LEU A 179 -8.45 -12.02 7.44
CA LEU A 179 -7.77 -13.27 7.11
C LEU A 179 -7.84 -14.25 8.28
N GLU A 180 -7.60 -13.79 9.51
CA GLU A 180 -7.61 -14.66 10.70
C GLU A 180 -9.01 -15.15 11.08
N LYS A 181 -10.04 -14.32 10.82
CA LYS A 181 -11.44 -14.65 11.13
C LYS A 181 -12.20 -15.23 9.94
N GLU A 182 -11.54 -15.40 8.79
CA GLU A 182 -12.13 -15.88 7.54
C GLU A 182 -13.41 -15.10 7.13
N VAL A 183 -13.42 -13.79 7.43
CA VAL A 183 -14.59 -12.95 7.18
C VAL A 183 -14.61 -12.52 5.72
N LYS A 184 -15.67 -12.88 5.01
CA LYS A 184 -15.89 -12.42 3.64
C LYS A 184 -16.29 -10.95 3.61
N LEU A 185 -15.48 -10.10 2.98
CA LEU A 185 -15.78 -8.68 2.79
C LEU A 185 -16.82 -8.47 1.68
N ILE A 186 -17.97 -7.93 2.05
CA ILE A 186 -19.02 -7.48 1.12
C ILE A 186 -19.51 -6.09 1.55
N SER A 187 -19.95 -5.25 0.63
CA SER A 187 -20.36 -3.87 0.97
C SER A 187 -21.47 -3.81 2.04
N ALA A 188 -22.36 -4.81 2.06
CA ALA A 188 -23.47 -4.91 3.02
C ALA A 188 -23.03 -5.15 4.47
N ASN A 189 -21.84 -5.71 4.73
CA ASN A 189 -21.42 -6.07 6.09
C ASN A 189 -20.41 -5.10 6.72
N ILE A 190 -20.06 -4.00 6.05
CA ILE A 190 -19.08 -3.00 6.51
C ILE A 190 -19.34 -2.58 7.96
N GLU A 191 -20.57 -2.25 8.31
CA GLU A 191 -20.92 -1.75 9.66
C GLU A 191 -20.72 -2.84 10.74
N ASN A 192 -21.23 -4.04 10.50
CA ASN A 192 -21.11 -5.16 11.43
C ASN A 192 -19.65 -5.57 11.61
N ILE A 193 -18.91 -5.62 10.51
CA ILE A 193 -17.48 -5.90 10.51
C ILE A 193 -16.71 -4.86 11.31
N SER A 194 -17.01 -3.57 11.10
CA SER A 194 -16.27 -2.49 11.76
C SER A 194 -16.42 -2.60 13.28
N LYS A 195 -17.63 -2.94 13.75
CA LYS A 195 -17.90 -3.20 15.18
C LYS A 195 -17.19 -4.43 15.73
N SER A 196 -17.03 -5.48 14.93
CA SER A 196 -16.29 -6.68 15.36
C SER A 196 -14.80 -6.41 15.47
N VAL A 197 -14.24 -5.67 14.51
CA VAL A 197 -12.82 -5.29 14.50
C VAL A 197 -12.49 -4.36 15.66
N SER A 198 -13.31 -3.34 15.93
CA SER A 198 -13.07 -2.38 17.01
C SER A 198 -13.18 -2.97 18.43
N LYS A 199 -13.85 -4.13 18.55
CA LYS A 199 -13.91 -4.94 19.79
C LYS A 199 -12.68 -5.82 20.01
N GLU A 200 -11.98 -6.20 18.94
CA GLU A 200 -10.76 -7.01 19.07
C GLU A 200 -9.49 -6.15 19.08
N ILE A 201 -9.54 -4.98 18.42
CA ILE A 201 -8.43 -4.04 18.37
C ILE A 201 -8.79 -2.84 19.23
N ASP A 202 -8.51 -2.96 20.52
CA ASP A 202 -9.02 -2.06 21.55
C ASP A 202 -8.68 -0.59 21.32
N PHE A 203 -7.56 -0.27 20.67
CA PHE A 203 -7.14 1.11 20.38
C PHE A 203 -7.74 1.70 19.09
N LEU A 204 -8.51 0.94 18.30
CA LEU A 204 -9.21 1.46 17.11
C LEU A 204 -10.67 1.77 17.44
N ASP A 205 -11.11 2.98 17.10
CA ASP A 205 -12.53 3.35 17.21
C ASP A 205 -13.34 2.91 15.98
N ASP A 206 -14.66 2.86 16.15
CA ASP A 206 -15.60 2.41 15.11
C ASP A 206 -15.51 3.25 13.84
N ASN A 207 -15.29 4.56 13.95
CA ASN A 207 -15.24 5.46 12.80
C ASN A 207 -13.96 5.23 11.98
N THR A 208 -12.81 5.19 12.65
CA THR A 208 -11.52 4.85 12.02
C THR A 208 -11.59 3.50 11.33
N THR A 209 -12.15 2.50 12.03
CA THR A 209 -12.31 1.15 11.49
C THR A 209 -13.20 1.14 10.25
N LYS A 210 -14.35 1.81 10.31
CA LYS A 210 -15.29 1.92 9.19
C LYS A 210 -14.66 2.56 7.96
N LEU A 211 -13.94 3.66 8.12
CA LEU A 211 -13.23 4.32 7.02
C LEU A 211 -12.24 3.38 6.32
N ILE A 212 -11.47 2.64 7.12
CA ILE A 212 -10.50 1.69 6.60
C ILE A 212 -11.21 0.50 5.93
N THR A 213 -12.23 -0.08 6.55
CA THR A 213 -13.01 -1.18 5.97
C THR A 213 -13.65 -0.77 4.64
N GLN A 214 -14.19 0.44 4.55
CA GLN A 214 -14.67 1.01 3.28
C GLN A 214 -13.54 1.09 2.24
N SER A 215 -12.35 1.55 2.63
CA SER A 215 -11.18 1.70 1.75
C SER A 215 -10.65 0.40 1.12
N LEU A 216 -11.11 -0.77 1.60
CA LEU A 216 -10.74 -2.06 1.02
C LEU A 216 -11.53 -2.38 -0.24
N PHE A 217 -12.67 -1.73 -0.44
CA PHE A 217 -13.44 -1.84 -1.66
C PHE A 217 -12.93 -0.85 -2.70
N LYS A 218 -13.14 -1.17 -3.98
CA LYS A 218 -13.05 -0.17 -5.04
C LYS A 218 -14.12 0.88 -4.79
N TYR A 219 -13.77 2.15 -4.89
CA TYR A 219 -14.71 3.24 -4.63
C TYR A 219 -15.95 3.20 -5.54
N GLU A 220 -15.79 2.66 -6.76
CA GLU A 220 -16.88 2.45 -7.72
C GLU A 220 -17.92 1.43 -7.26
N ASN A 221 -17.54 0.54 -6.33
CA ASN A 221 -18.39 -0.55 -5.85
C ASN A 221 -19.18 -0.15 -4.58
N VAL A 222 -18.95 1.05 -4.04
CA VAL A 222 -19.61 1.53 -2.81
C VAL A 222 -20.19 2.91 -3.07
N SER A 223 -21.52 2.95 -3.26
CA SER A 223 -22.25 4.18 -3.64
C SER A 223 -22.13 5.33 -2.64
N ASN A 224 -21.87 5.05 -1.36
CA ASN A 224 -21.80 6.04 -0.28
C ASN A 224 -20.45 5.97 0.47
N MET A 225 -19.35 5.84 -0.28
CA MET A 225 -18.01 5.81 0.31
C MET A 225 -17.60 7.19 0.83
N SER A 226 -17.03 7.23 2.03
CA SER A 226 -16.42 8.45 2.59
C SER A 226 -15.37 9.04 1.63
N PRO A 227 -15.28 10.38 1.46
CA PRO A 227 -14.15 11.04 0.82
C PRO A 227 -12.77 10.58 1.31
N ILE A 228 -12.56 10.47 2.63
CA ILE A 228 -11.30 9.96 3.19
C ILE A 228 -11.10 8.48 2.81
N ALA A 229 -12.12 7.63 2.93
CA ALA A 229 -12.02 6.24 2.52
C ALA A 229 -11.70 6.08 1.03
N THR A 230 -12.28 6.95 0.18
CA THR A 230 -12.06 7.02 -1.27
C THR A 230 -10.60 7.35 -1.57
N LEU A 231 -10.04 8.39 -0.93
CA LEU A 231 -8.64 8.76 -1.08
C LEU A 231 -7.71 7.60 -0.68
N ILE A 232 -7.98 6.92 0.43
CA ILE A 232 -7.20 5.75 0.87
C ILE A 232 -7.28 4.62 -0.16
N SER A 233 -8.46 4.31 -0.68
CA SER A 233 -8.65 3.26 -1.70
C SER A 233 -7.86 3.58 -2.97
N ILE A 234 -7.91 4.84 -3.45
CA ILE A 234 -7.16 5.30 -4.62
C ILE A 234 -5.65 5.15 -4.37
N PHE A 235 -5.14 5.70 -3.26
CA PHE A 235 -3.71 5.63 -2.96
C PHE A 235 -3.26 4.18 -2.81
N ALA A 236 -3.97 3.36 -2.05
CA ALA A 236 -3.59 1.98 -1.82
C ALA A 236 -3.63 1.10 -3.08
N ASN A 237 -4.52 1.37 -4.04
CA ASN A 237 -4.62 0.57 -5.25
C ASN A 237 -3.57 0.93 -6.32
N ARG A 238 -3.10 2.18 -6.37
CA ARG A 238 -2.13 2.67 -7.38
C ARG A 238 -0.74 2.02 -7.32
N ILE A 239 -0.41 1.40 -6.20
CA ILE A 239 0.91 0.82 -5.86
C ILE A 239 0.89 -0.70 -5.79
N LYS A 240 -0.27 -1.35 -5.89
CA LYS A 240 -0.38 -2.81 -5.77
C LYS A 240 0.28 -3.57 -6.92
N ILE A 241 0.56 -2.91 -8.04
CA ILE A 241 1.16 -3.52 -9.23
C ILE A 241 2.41 -2.70 -9.61
N PRO A 242 3.62 -3.22 -9.36
CA PRO A 242 4.84 -2.68 -9.94
C PRO A 242 4.67 -2.63 -11.46
N ASN A 243 4.69 -1.43 -12.03
CA ASN A 243 4.45 -1.24 -13.45
C ASN A 243 5.77 -1.52 -14.20
N ILE A 244 6.13 -2.79 -14.35
CA ILE A 244 7.25 -3.20 -15.19
C ILE A 244 6.82 -3.02 -16.64
N LYS A 245 6.87 -1.78 -17.13
CA LYS A 245 6.92 -1.58 -18.56
C LYS A 245 8.27 -2.09 -19.04
N ASN A 246 8.25 -3.28 -19.61
CA ASN A 246 9.22 -3.69 -20.62
C ASN A 246 9.18 -2.65 -21.75
N ASN A 247 10.03 -1.62 -21.66
CA ASN A 247 10.31 -0.75 -22.79
C ASN A 247 11.12 -1.55 -23.81
N LYS A 248 10.42 -2.20 -24.74
CA LYS A 248 10.88 -2.31 -26.12
C LYS A 248 9.89 -1.55 -27.01
N VAL A 249 10.46 -0.88 -27.99
CA VAL A 249 9.88 0.17 -28.85
C VAL A 249 8.69 -0.33 -29.70
N LYS A 250 7.78 0.61 -30.03
CA LYS A 250 6.71 0.60 -31.06
C LYS A 250 5.50 -0.35 -30.89
N GLY A 251 4.35 0.28 -30.63
CA GLY A 251 3.00 -0.06 -31.12
C GLY A 251 2.41 -1.43 -30.76
N PHE A 252 1.38 -1.44 -29.92
CA PHE A 252 0.11 -2.09 -30.27
C PHE A 252 -1.02 -1.68 -29.33
N ILE A 253 -2.20 -1.59 -29.94
CA ILE A 253 -3.53 -1.33 -29.39
C ILE A 253 -4.10 -2.69 -28.94
N GLY A 254 -4.60 -2.76 -27.72
CA GLY A 254 -5.39 -3.89 -27.24
C GLY A 254 -6.43 -3.33 -26.27
N TYR A 255 -7.69 -3.39 -26.66
CA TYR A 255 -8.82 -2.99 -25.84
C TYR A 255 -8.98 -3.98 -24.68
N ASP A 256 -8.38 -3.62 -23.55
CA ASP A 256 -8.91 -3.93 -22.24
C ASP A 256 -8.67 -2.69 -21.34
N GLU A 257 -9.72 -2.29 -20.63
CA GLU A 257 -9.91 -0.99 -19.98
C GLU A 257 -9.11 -0.85 -18.67
N SER A 258 -7.81 -1.06 -18.74
CA SER A 258 -6.89 -0.78 -17.65
C SER A 258 -5.72 0.06 -18.17
N TRP A 259 -5.93 1.38 -18.22
CA TRP A 259 -5.25 2.49 -17.51
C TRP A 259 -3.71 2.44 -17.32
N PHE A 260 -3.04 1.42 -17.83
CA PHE A 260 -1.62 1.12 -17.74
C PHE A 260 -0.89 1.73 -18.93
N SER A 261 -0.50 2.98 -18.78
CA SER A 261 0.69 3.43 -19.48
C SER A 261 1.53 4.41 -18.63
N ILE A 262 2.06 3.93 -17.50
CA ILE A 262 3.22 4.54 -16.82
C ILE A 262 4.43 4.39 -17.75
N LYS A 263 4.68 5.32 -18.65
CA LYS A 263 6.01 5.42 -19.26
C LYS A 263 6.85 6.22 -18.27
N GLN A 264 7.73 5.53 -17.57
CA GLN A 264 8.90 6.16 -16.99
C GLN A 264 9.60 6.95 -18.09
N SER A 265 9.69 8.26 -17.90
CA SER A 265 10.74 9.07 -18.49
C SER A 265 11.05 10.15 -17.48
N SER A 266 12.17 9.95 -16.79
CA SER A 266 13.06 11.00 -16.30
C SER A 266 12.70 12.42 -16.75
N SER A 267 11.86 13.11 -15.98
CA SER A 267 11.80 14.56 -15.80
C SER A 267 10.65 14.84 -14.82
N LYS A 268 10.68 16.00 -14.17
CA LYS A 268 9.77 16.43 -13.10
C LYS A 268 8.33 16.71 -13.59
N GLU A 269 7.77 15.89 -14.48
CA GLU A 269 6.42 16.08 -15.03
C GLU A 269 5.47 15.00 -14.54
N TYR A 270 4.49 15.47 -13.77
CA TYR A 270 3.53 14.74 -12.94
C TYR A 270 2.38 14.13 -13.75
N ASP A 271 1.50 13.34 -13.11
CA ASP A 271 0.40 12.64 -13.79
C ASP A 271 -0.92 13.47 -13.83
N PRO A 272 -1.22 14.22 -14.91
CA PRO A 272 -2.46 15.00 -15.04
C PRO A 272 -3.73 14.15 -15.00
N ARG A 273 -3.63 12.82 -15.10
CA ARG A 273 -4.76 11.90 -15.05
C ARG A 273 -5.33 11.75 -13.64
N ILE A 274 -4.52 11.90 -12.59
CA ILE A 274 -5.03 11.88 -11.20
C ILE A 274 -5.92 13.09 -10.94
N MET A 275 -5.55 14.26 -11.47
CA MET A 275 -6.40 15.44 -11.40
C MET A 275 -7.70 15.26 -12.20
N LYS A 276 -7.63 14.67 -13.40
CA LYS A 276 -8.82 14.35 -14.19
C LYS A 276 -9.73 13.32 -13.51
N GLU A 277 -9.16 12.33 -12.84
CA GLU A 277 -9.91 11.30 -12.10
C GLU A 277 -10.54 11.88 -10.83
N LEU A 278 -9.83 12.71 -10.07
CA LEU A 278 -10.42 13.47 -8.97
C LEU A 278 -11.59 14.36 -9.46
N LEU A 279 -11.46 14.95 -10.64
CA LEU A 279 -12.52 15.74 -11.30
C LEU A 279 -13.69 14.88 -11.83
N GLU A 280 -13.43 13.68 -12.35
CA GLU A 280 -14.45 12.74 -12.81
C GLU A 280 -15.18 12.07 -11.64
N ILE A 281 -14.46 11.72 -10.58
CA ILE A 281 -15.01 11.25 -9.31
C ILE A 281 -15.89 12.35 -8.71
N ALA A 282 -15.42 13.60 -8.76
CA ALA A 282 -16.23 14.72 -8.33
C ALA A 282 -17.53 14.80 -9.16
N ARG A 283 -17.41 14.87 -10.50
CA ARG A 283 -18.57 14.89 -11.39
C ARG A 283 -19.55 13.72 -11.20
N LYS A 284 -19.07 12.47 -11.13
CA LYS A 284 -19.90 11.26 -11.02
C LYS A 284 -20.71 11.21 -9.73
N ASN A 285 -20.14 11.72 -8.63
CA ASN A 285 -20.82 11.76 -7.35
C ASN A 285 -21.53 13.10 -7.09
N LYS A 286 -21.62 13.97 -8.11
CA LYS A 286 -22.10 15.37 -8.00
C LYS A 286 -21.38 16.16 -6.91
N TRP A 287 -20.10 15.87 -6.72
CA TRP A 287 -19.16 16.67 -5.94
C TRP A 287 -18.52 17.79 -6.76
#